data_AF-A0AB39M533-F1
#
_entry.id   AF-A0AB39M533-F1
#
_cell.length_a   1.000
_cell.length_b   1.000
_cell.length_c   1.000
_cell.angle_alpha   90.00
_cell.angle_beta   90.00
_cell.angle_gamma   90.00
#
_symmetry.space_group_name_H-M   'P 1'
#
loop_
_entity.id
_entity.type
_entity.pdbx_description
1 polymer ?
#
loop_
_entity_poly.entity_id
_entity_poly.type
_entity_poly.pdbx_seq_one_letter_code
_entity_poly.pdbx_strand_id
1 'polypeptide(L)'
;MELTLLGTGAPAGLPRPDCPCAACAVSLGVDARAATAVLVDGALLLDLTPGAAFAAARAGHSLGGVRQVLLSHPHDGPAVEVPAGLPQPGRVPDGRELALLTGHRVRAVAMDAPGTGYAVTGPDGQRVLYLPPGGAPAGLEEGRVESYDMVLADVVGRPDALAKLRAVGAMGPATDVIAVHLDHDVPPGAELARRLAAVGARAVPDGTTLTVGVYEDVPDVPRRTLVLGGARSGKSVEAERRLEAFPDVLYVATGGSRNGDTEWASRVSAHRDRRPGSWRTAETCDLVPLLAEDGPPLLIDCLSLWLTDAMDSVGAWDDTEWGDRGEKQLRERVRELTAAVRATRRTLVAVSNEVGSGIVPATASGRRYRDELGRLNSAIAGECEHVLLVVAGQALTLRGQA
;
A
#
# COMPACT_ATOMS: atom_id res chain seq x y z
N MET A 1 9.93 9.29 23.81
CA MET A 1 8.47 9.16 23.66
C MET A 1 8.12 7.71 23.37
N GLU A 2 7.29 7.12 24.22
CA GLU A 2 6.75 5.77 24.15
C GLU A 2 5.27 5.81 23.77
N LEU A 3 4.86 4.94 22.85
CA LEU A 3 3.49 4.78 22.39
C LEU A 3 3.01 3.36 22.68
N THR A 4 2.00 3.23 23.55
CA THR A 4 1.31 1.95 23.75
C THR A 4 0.02 1.93 22.93
N LEU A 5 -0.06 1.02 21.96
CA LEU A 5 -1.26 0.83 21.14
C LEU A 5 -2.26 -0.05 21.88
N LEU A 6 -3.18 0.55 22.63
CA LEU A 6 -4.18 -0.17 23.41
C LEU A 6 -5.16 -0.95 22.54
N GLY A 7 -5.36 -0.48 21.31
CA GLY A 7 -6.07 -1.15 20.24
C GLY A 7 -5.54 -0.68 18.89
N THR A 8 -5.72 -1.48 17.85
CA THR A 8 -5.25 -1.18 16.48
C THR A 8 -6.32 -1.41 15.41
N GLY A 9 -7.51 -1.84 15.80
CA GLY A 9 -8.63 -2.10 14.90
C GLY A 9 -9.40 -0.83 14.53
N ALA A 10 -10.24 -0.92 13.51
CA ALA A 10 -11.21 0.11 13.14
C ALA A 10 -12.14 0.47 14.31
N PRO A 11 -12.97 1.53 14.23
CA PRO A 11 -13.82 1.97 15.35
C PRO A 11 -14.74 0.89 15.94
N ALA A 12 -15.14 -0.10 15.14
CA ALA A 12 -15.95 -1.25 15.58
C ALA A 12 -15.11 -2.42 16.14
N GLY A 13 -13.78 -2.32 16.11
CA GLY A 13 -12.85 -3.43 16.32
C GLY A 13 -12.83 -4.43 15.16
N LEU A 14 -11.98 -5.44 15.29
CA LEU A 14 -11.88 -6.59 14.39
C LEU A 14 -11.82 -7.87 15.26
N PRO A 15 -12.77 -8.80 15.17
CA PRO A 15 -13.85 -8.86 14.20
C PRO A 15 -14.95 -7.86 14.52
N ARG A 16 -15.66 -7.40 13.49
CA ARG A 16 -16.91 -6.66 13.70
C ARG A 16 -17.97 -7.60 14.31
N PRO A 17 -18.64 -7.24 15.42
CA PRO A 17 -19.50 -8.15 16.19
C PRO A 17 -20.59 -8.88 15.39
N ASP A 18 -21.24 -8.18 14.45
CA ASP A 18 -22.37 -8.72 13.68
C ASP A 18 -21.99 -9.11 12.23
N CYS A 19 -20.70 -9.20 11.93
CA CYS A 19 -20.25 -9.46 10.56
C CYS A 19 -19.88 -10.94 10.33
N PRO A 20 -20.56 -11.66 9.43
CA PRO A 20 -20.28 -13.06 9.13
C PRO A 20 -19.19 -13.25 8.06
N CYS A 21 -18.44 -12.20 7.69
CA CYS A 21 -17.47 -12.31 6.60
C CYS A 21 -16.27 -13.19 6.98
N ALA A 22 -15.57 -13.71 5.98
CA ALA A 22 -14.42 -14.59 6.19
C ALA A 22 -13.30 -13.94 7.01
N ALA A 23 -13.03 -12.63 6.81
CA ALA A 23 -12.01 -11.92 7.57
C ALA A 23 -12.37 -11.82 9.07
N CYS A 24 -13.62 -11.47 9.41
CA CYS A 24 -14.08 -11.50 10.79
C CYS A 24 -14.04 -12.92 11.38
N ALA A 25 -14.43 -13.93 10.61
CA ALA A 25 -14.45 -15.32 11.10
C ALA A 25 -13.05 -15.83 11.50
N VAL A 26 -11.98 -15.33 10.87
CA VAL A 26 -10.59 -15.73 11.18
C VAL A 26 -9.85 -14.72 12.08
N SER A 27 -10.41 -13.53 12.32
CA SER A 27 -9.81 -12.51 13.20
C SER A 27 -10.14 -12.80 14.66
N LEU A 28 -9.58 -13.86 15.21
CA LEU A 28 -9.86 -14.33 16.58
C LEU A 28 -8.56 -14.48 17.37
N GLY A 29 -8.66 -14.53 18.70
CA GLY A 29 -7.50 -14.75 19.57
C GLY A 29 -6.48 -13.62 19.42
N VAL A 30 -5.27 -13.96 18.98
CA VAL A 30 -4.15 -12.99 18.79
C VAL A 30 -4.35 -12.06 17.59
N ASP A 31 -5.21 -12.44 16.65
CA ASP A 31 -5.53 -11.64 15.46
C ASP A 31 -6.73 -10.70 15.67
N ALA A 32 -7.40 -10.80 16.83
CA ALA A 32 -8.43 -9.86 17.21
C ALA A 32 -7.82 -8.51 17.61
N ARG A 33 -8.48 -7.43 17.21
CA ARG A 33 -8.06 -6.04 17.44
C ARG A 33 -9.20 -5.25 18.08
N ALA A 34 -8.95 -4.68 19.24
CA ALA A 34 -9.79 -3.67 19.85
C ALA A 34 -9.78 -2.39 19.02
N ALA A 35 -10.82 -1.57 19.16
CA ALA A 35 -10.90 -0.28 18.51
C ALA A 35 -9.71 0.61 18.91
N THR A 36 -9.12 1.27 17.91
CA THR A 36 -7.84 1.99 18.08
C THR A 36 -7.90 3.00 19.21
N ALA A 37 -6.92 2.92 20.12
CA ALA A 37 -6.64 3.89 21.16
C ALA A 37 -5.14 3.86 21.46
N VAL A 38 -4.52 5.03 21.63
CA VAL A 38 -3.06 5.16 21.76
C VAL A 38 -2.72 5.94 23.01
N LEU A 39 -1.92 5.34 23.90
CA LEU A 39 -1.40 5.98 25.08
C LEU A 39 0.03 6.47 24.82
N VAL A 40 0.25 7.78 24.93
CA VAL A 40 1.55 8.44 24.73
C VAL A 40 2.13 8.84 26.07
N ASP A 41 3.31 8.31 26.42
CA ASP A 41 4.05 8.56 27.67
C ASP A 41 3.18 8.47 28.95
N GLY A 42 2.12 7.66 28.92
CA GLY A 42 1.14 7.56 30.02
C GLY A 42 0.34 8.85 30.31
N ALA A 43 0.50 9.90 29.52
CA ALA A 43 0.03 11.25 29.82
C ALA A 43 -1.02 11.77 28.82
N LEU A 44 -0.96 11.34 27.57
CA LEU A 44 -1.90 11.70 26.52
C LEU A 44 -2.56 10.43 25.99
N LEU A 45 -3.89 10.43 25.95
CA LEU A 45 -4.68 9.37 25.33
C LEU A 45 -5.29 9.90 24.02
N LEU A 46 -4.89 9.31 22.90
CA LEU A 46 -5.50 9.54 21.59
C LEU A 46 -6.57 8.48 21.35
N ASP A 47 -7.78 8.95 21.12
CA ASP A 47 -9.04 8.20 21.09
C ASP A 47 -9.37 7.44 22.39
N LEU A 48 -10.62 7.59 22.82
CA LEU A 48 -11.18 6.85 23.93
C LEU A 48 -12.26 5.91 23.38
N THR A 49 -11.96 4.62 23.37
CA THR A 49 -12.82 3.57 22.84
C THR A 49 -13.31 2.65 23.96
N PRO A 50 -14.42 1.89 23.75
CA PRO A 50 -14.88 0.92 24.73
C PRO A 50 -13.77 -0.04 25.15
N GLY A 51 -13.55 -0.17 26.46
CA GLY A 51 -12.55 -1.09 27.01
C GLY A 51 -11.11 -0.56 27.07
N ALA A 52 -10.84 0.70 26.65
CA ALA A 52 -9.49 1.28 26.68
C ALA A 52 -8.81 1.20 28.06
N ALA A 53 -9.55 1.38 29.15
CA ALA A 53 -9.00 1.24 30.51
C ALA A 53 -8.54 -0.19 30.83
N PHE A 54 -9.30 -1.20 30.40
CA PHE A 54 -8.91 -2.60 30.57
C PHE A 54 -7.76 -2.98 29.64
N ALA A 55 -7.76 -2.47 28.40
CA ALA A 55 -6.67 -2.65 27.46
C ALA A 55 -5.36 -2.07 28.00
N ALA A 56 -5.39 -0.86 28.58
CA ALA A 56 -4.24 -0.27 29.27
C ALA A 56 -3.73 -1.17 30.40
N ALA A 57 -4.64 -1.65 31.27
CA ALA A 57 -4.25 -2.54 32.37
C ALA A 57 -3.61 -3.85 31.87
N ARG A 58 -4.14 -4.46 30.79
CA ARG A 58 -3.54 -5.66 30.17
C ARG A 58 -2.15 -5.38 29.59
N ALA A 59 -1.94 -4.18 29.06
CA ALA A 59 -0.64 -3.73 28.56
C ALA A 59 0.30 -3.27 29.69
N GLY A 60 -0.08 -3.40 30.97
CA GLY A 60 0.76 -3.01 32.10
C GLY A 60 0.73 -1.52 32.46
N HIS A 61 -0.23 -0.76 31.93
CA HIS A 61 -0.37 0.67 32.17
C HIS A 61 -1.62 1.02 32.99
N SER A 62 -1.52 2.09 33.78
CA SER A 62 -2.67 2.74 34.42
C SER A 62 -3.04 4.01 33.67
N LEU A 63 -4.34 4.27 33.50
CA LEU A 63 -4.83 5.52 32.92
C LEU A 63 -4.86 6.68 33.93
N GLY A 64 -4.54 6.46 35.21
CA GLY A 64 -4.56 7.52 36.23
C GLY A 64 -3.53 8.65 36.00
N GLY A 65 -2.52 8.42 35.16
CA GLY A 65 -1.53 9.42 34.76
C GLY A 65 -1.99 10.33 33.63
N VAL A 66 -3.07 9.98 32.92
CA VAL A 66 -3.53 10.70 31.73
C VAL A 66 -4.01 12.09 32.11
N ARG A 67 -3.45 13.10 31.45
CA ARG A 67 -3.75 14.53 31.65
C ARG A 67 -4.55 15.13 30.51
N GLN A 68 -4.56 14.48 29.35
CA GLN A 68 -5.36 14.89 28.20
C GLN A 68 -5.91 13.68 27.46
N VAL A 69 -7.18 13.76 27.07
CA VAL A 69 -7.83 12.81 26.16
C VAL A 69 -8.24 13.56 24.90
N LEU A 70 -7.80 13.12 23.73
CA LEU A 70 -8.12 13.73 22.44
C LEU A 70 -8.81 12.74 21.51
N LEU A 71 -9.91 13.16 20.89
CA LEU A 71 -10.66 12.36 19.93
C LEU A 71 -10.32 12.79 18.50
N SER A 72 -9.94 11.84 17.66
CA SER A 72 -9.60 12.05 16.25
C SER A 72 -10.83 12.00 15.35
N HIS A 73 -11.89 11.28 15.72
CA HIS A 73 -13.12 11.13 14.95
C HIS A 73 -14.33 11.07 15.89
N PRO A 74 -15.54 11.43 15.42
CA PRO A 74 -16.75 11.17 16.18
C PRO A 74 -16.83 9.67 16.47
N HIS A 75 -17.20 9.30 17.69
CA HIS A 75 -17.42 7.89 17.97
C HIS A 75 -18.82 7.50 17.48
N ASP A 76 -18.87 6.82 16.34
CA ASP A 76 -20.13 6.28 15.78
C ASP A 76 -20.51 4.92 16.41
N GLY A 77 -19.72 4.46 17.38
CA GLY A 77 -19.92 3.24 18.15
C GLY A 77 -20.80 3.42 19.40
N PRO A 78 -20.93 2.37 20.24
CA PRO A 78 -21.68 2.47 21.49
C PRO A 78 -21.10 3.56 22.40
N ALA A 79 -21.97 4.21 23.19
CA ALA A 79 -21.56 5.29 24.08
C ALA A 79 -20.39 4.85 24.97
N VAL A 80 -19.29 5.62 24.94
CA VAL A 80 -18.12 5.34 25.77
C VAL A 80 -18.31 6.05 27.09
N GLU A 81 -18.44 5.28 28.17
CA GLU A 81 -18.38 5.82 29.51
C GLU A 81 -16.95 6.30 29.76
N VAL A 82 -16.78 7.56 30.16
CA VAL A 82 -15.46 8.12 30.49
C VAL A 82 -15.07 7.61 31.88
N PRO A 83 -14.01 6.80 32.02
CA PRO A 83 -13.55 6.31 33.32
C PRO A 83 -13.36 7.44 34.34
N ALA A 84 -13.77 7.19 35.59
CA ALA A 84 -13.60 8.14 36.67
C ALA A 84 -12.12 8.54 36.83
N GLY A 85 -11.85 9.85 36.88
CA GLY A 85 -10.51 10.40 36.99
C GLY A 85 -9.83 10.72 35.66
N LEU A 86 -10.39 10.29 34.53
CA LEU A 86 -9.93 10.77 33.23
C LEU A 86 -10.44 12.18 32.93
N PRO A 87 -9.60 13.03 32.29
CA PRO A 87 -10.05 14.30 31.72
C PRO A 87 -11.19 14.08 30.72
N GLN A 88 -12.06 15.08 30.60
CA GLN A 88 -13.11 15.06 29.58
C GLN A 88 -12.49 14.97 28.17
N PRO A 89 -12.91 14.00 27.34
CA PRO A 89 -12.46 13.90 25.96
C PRO A 89 -12.81 15.15 25.17
N GLY A 90 -11.85 15.64 24.39
CA GLY A 90 -12.05 16.81 23.54
C GLY A 90 -11.46 16.62 22.15
N ARG A 91 -11.76 17.55 21.26
CA ARG A 91 -11.10 17.66 19.95
C ARG A 91 -10.44 19.01 19.86
N VAL A 92 -9.21 19.05 19.36
CA VAL A 92 -8.52 20.32 19.09
C VAL A 92 -8.95 20.82 17.71
N PRO A 93 -9.40 22.07 17.55
CA PRO A 93 -9.74 22.61 16.24
C PRO A 93 -8.54 22.61 15.29
N ASP A 94 -8.78 22.36 14.00
CA ASP A 94 -7.74 22.27 12.99
C ASP A 94 -6.78 23.48 13.00
N GLY A 95 -5.48 23.19 12.85
CA GLY A 95 -4.42 24.20 12.85
C GLY A 95 -4.08 24.78 14.24
N ARG A 96 -4.81 24.41 15.29
CA ARG A 96 -4.45 24.78 16.67
C ARG A 96 -3.45 23.80 17.26
N GLU A 97 -2.67 24.30 18.21
CA GLU A 97 -1.72 23.53 18.99
C GLU A 97 -2.09 23.60 20.48
N LEU A 98 -1.95 22.46 21.16
CA LEU A 98 -2.12 22.29 22.59
C LEU A 98 -0.77 21.91 23.20
N ALA A 99 -0.27 22.72 24.15
CA ALA A 99 0.89 22.36 24.96
C ALA A 99 0.42 21.68 26.25
N LEU A 100 0.99 20.51 26.54
CA LEU A 100 0.72 19.75 27.77
C LEU A 100 1.79 20.04 28.82
N LEU A 101 1.40 19.96 30.10
CA LEU A 101 2.31 20.15 31.23
C LEU A 101 3.46 19.12 31.26
N THR A 102 3.30 17.99 30.56
CA THR A 102 4.31 16.95 30.38
C THR A 102 5.34 17.28 29.30
N GLY A 103 5.34 18.51 28.75
CA GLY A 103 6.28 18.96 27.72
C GLY A 103 5.90 18.59 26.29
N HIS A 104 4.81 17.83 26.11
CA HIS A 104 4.30 17.46 24.79
C HIS A 104 3.61 18.64 24.10
N ARG A 105 3.74 18.73 22.77
CA ARG A 105 2.94 19.63 21.93
C ARG A 105 2.10 18.83 20.97
N VAL A 106 0.80 19.09 20.91
CA VAL A 106 -0.15 18.39 20.05
C VAL A 106 -0.80 19.37 19.10
N ARG A 107 -0.50 19.24 17.81
CA ARG A 107 -1.07 20.07 16.75
C ARG A 107 -2.15 19.31 16.00
N ALA A 108 -3.33 19.91 15.86
CA ALA A 108 -4.39 19.37 15.02
C ALA A 108 -4.08 19.60 13.54
N VAL A 109 -4.15 18.51 12.77
CA VAL A 109 -3.93 18.48 11.33
C VAL A 109 -5.27 18.32 10.65
N ALA A 110 -5.58 19.24 9.73
CA ALA A 110 -6.82 19.20 8.93
C ALA A 110 -6.83 17.98 8.03
N MET A 111 -7.99 17.32 7.92
CA MET A 111 -8.18 16.08 7.15
C MET A 111 -9.10 16.31 5.95
N ASP A 112 -9.00 15.45 4.94
CA ASP A 112 -9.89 15.45 3.77
C ASP A 112 -11.22 14.71 3.98
N ALA A 113 -11.38 14.12 5.16
CA ALA A 113 -12.56 13.40 5.61
C ALA A 113 -12.93 13.86 7.04
N PRO A 114 -14.15 13.56 7.53
CA PRO A 114 -14.54 13.89 8.90
C PRO A 114 -13.55 13.31 9.92
N GLY A 115 -12.88 14.18 10.66
CA GLY A 115 -11.85 13.78 11.60
C GLY A 115 -10.80 14.85 11.79
N THR A 116 -9.85 14.59 12.67
CA THR A 116 -8.72 15.45 13.00
C THR A 116 -7.52 14.55 13.23
N GLY A 117 -6.44 14.77 12.47
CA GLY A 117 -5.17 14.13 12.76
C GLY A 117 -4.44 14.87 13.87
N TYR A 118 -3.60 14.17 14.62
CA TYR A 118 -2.80 14.75 15.69
C TYR A 118 -1.32 14.54 15.43
N ALA A 119 -0.61 15.65 15.20
CA ALA A 119 0.84 15.67 15.20
C ALA A 119 1.32 15.90 16.65
N VAL A 120 1.91 14.87 17.26
CA VAL A 120 2.43 14.92 18.63
C VAL A 120 3.94 15.09 18.57
N THR A 121 4.45 16.12 19.22
CA THR A 121 5.88 16.31 19.47
C THR A 121 6.17 16.04 20.93
N GLY A 122 7.05 15.07 21.18
CA GLY A 122 7.51 14.72 22.53
C GLY A 122 8.45 15.79 23.11
N PRO A 123 8.76 15.70 24.42
CA PRO A 123 9.64 16.66 25.09
C PRO A 123 11.06 16.69 24.52
N ASP A 124 11.56 15.54 24.04
CA ASP A 124 12.89 15.43 23.42
C ASP A 124 12.87 15.67 21.91
N GLY A 125 11.74 16.15 21.37
CA GLY A 125 11.60 16.55 19.97
C GLY A 125 11.18 15.45 18.99
N GLN A 126 11.01 14.19 19.42
CA GLN A 126 10.49 13.15 18.52
C GLN A 126 9.06 13.48 18.07
N ARG A 127 8.70 13.10 16.85
CA ARG A 127 7.47 13.51 16.19
C ARG A 127 6.68 12.31 15.69
N VAL A 128 5.43 12.24 16.14
CA VAL A 128 4.44 11.25 15.69
C VAL A 128 3.32 11.95 14.96
N LEU A 129 2.81 11.35 13.89
CA LEU A 129 1.53 11.71 13.29
C LEU A 129 0.53 10.58 13.48
N TYR A 130 -0.58 10.87 14.13
CA TYR A 130 -1.74 9.98 14.24
C TYR A 130 -2.85 10.47 13.31
N LEU A 131 -3.30 9.62 12.39
CA LEU A 131 -4.38 9.92 11.44
C LEU A 131 -5.66 9.18 11.82
N PRO A 132 -6.84 9.82 11.71
CA PRO A 132 -8.12 9.17 11.97
C PRO A 132 -8.43 8.08 10.92
N PRO A 133 -9.35 7.14 11.22
CA PRO A 133 -9.76 6.11 10.26
C PRO A 133 -10.33 6.78 9.01
N GLY A 134 -9.98 6.26 7.83
CA GLY A 134 -10.54 6.79 6.60
C GLY A 134 -10.14 8.23 6.26
N GLY A 135 -9.17 8.86 6.94
CA GLY A 135 -8.75 10.24 6.69
C GLY A 135 -7.32 10.38 6.18
N ALA A 136 -7.11 11.32 5.24
CA ALA A 136 -5.78 11.75 4.83
C ALA A 136 -5.56 13.24 5.13
N PRO A 137 -4.32 13.69 5.38
CA PRO A 137 -4.03 15.10 5.60
C PRO A 137 -4.48 15.99 4.43
N ALA A 138 -5.09 17.13 4.76
CA ALA A 138 -5.49 18.18 3.83
C ALA A 138 -4.63 19.43 4.02
N GLY A 139 -4.36 20.15 2.92
CA GLY A 139 -3.65 21.42 2.96
C GLY A 139 -2.18 21.32 3.39
N LEU A 140 -1.53 20.16 3.18
CA LEU A 140 -0.09 20.05 3.37
C LEU A 140 0.65 20.80 2.25
N GLU A 141 1.59 21.66 2.63
CA GLU A 141 2.47 22.40 1.71
C GLU A 141 3.90 21.83 1.77
N GLU A 142 4.53 21.69 0.60
CA GLU A 142 5.89 21.17 0.44
C GLU A 142 6.92 22.02 1.19
N GLY A 143 7.85 21.37 1.92
CA GLY A 143 8.91 22.05 2.67
C GLY A 143 8.47 22.74 3.97
N ARG A 144 7.19 22.69 4.34
CA ARG A 144 6.65 23.33 5.55
C ARG A 144 6.48 22.37 6.74
N VAL A 145 6.68 21.07 6.52
CA VAL A 145 6.51 20.02 7.53
C VAL A 145 7.80 19.19 7.59
N GLU A 146 8.55 19.26 8.69
CA GLU A 146 9.68 18.33 8.86
C GLU A 146 9.14 16.89 9.03
N SER A 147 9.98 15.91 8.71
CA SER A 147 9.60 14.51 8.71
C SER A 147 9.13 14.04 10.10
N TYR A 148 8.15 13.14 10.12
CA TYR A 148 7.77 12.42 11.33
C TYR A 148 8.66 11.21 11.52
N ASP A 149 9.02 10.92 12.76
CA ASP A 149 9.75 9.70 13.13
C ASP A 149 8.82 8.47 13.04
N MET A 150 7.52 8.67 13.29
CA MET A 150 6.52 7.62 13.22
C MET A 150 5.16 8.13 12.73
N VAL A 151 4.46 7.34 11.93
CA VAL A 151 3.12 7.61 11.43
C VAL A 151 2.20 6.45 11.77
N LEU A 152 1.08 6.73 12.42
CA LEU A 152 -0.01 5.79 12.67
C LEU A 152 -1.16 6.15 11.73
N ALA A 153 -1.52 5.25 10.82
CA ALA A 153 -2.54 5.51 9.81
C ALA A 153 -3.34 4.27 9.39
N ASP A 154 -4.52 4.51 8.81
CA ASP A 154 -5.28 3.52 8.06
C ASP A 154 -4.63 3.26 6.69
N VAL A 155 -3.58 2.45 6.67
CA VAL A 155 -2.78 2.19 5.47
C VAL A 155 -3.56 1.38 4.42
N VAL A 156 -4.46 0.49 4.88
CA VAL A 156 -5.21 -0.42 4.00
C VAL A 156 -6.40 0.30 3.38
N GLY A 157 -7.15 1.08 4.17
CA GLY A 157 -8.32 1.82 3.71
C GLY A 157 -7.98 3.13 3.02
N ARG A 158 -6.86 3.77 3.39
CA ARG A 158 -6.42 5.08 2.86
C ARG A 158 -4.92 5.13 2.53
N PRO A 159 -4.43 4.30 1.58
CA PRO A 159 -3.01 4.32 1.18
C PRO A 159 -2.56 5.69 0.63
N ASP A 160 -3.50 6.49 0.08
CA ASP A 160 -3.23 7.84 -0.43
C ASP A 160 -2.74 8.82 0.67
N ALA A 161 -3.04 8.55 1.94
CA ALA A 161 -2.51 9.34 3.04
C ALA A 161 -0.98 9.30 3.09
N LEU A 162 -0.39 8.12 2.85
CA LEU A 162 1.07 7.97 2.79
C LEU A 162 1.66 8.64 1.56
N ALA A 163 0.95 8.59 0.42
CA ALA A 163 1.36 9.27 -0.80
C ALA A 163 1.46 10.80 -0.59
N LYS A 164 0.44 11.40 0.05
CA LYS A 164 0.42 12.83 0.39
C LYS A 164 1.54 13.22 1.35
N LEU A 165 1.83 12.39 2.35
CA LEU A 165 2.94 12.64 3.30
C LEU A 165 4.31 12.57 2.62
N ARG A 166 4.52 11.59 1.73
CA ARG A 166 5.75 11.48 0.92
C ARG A 166 5.93 12.67 0.00
N ALA A 167 4.84 13.13 -0.65
CA ALA A 167 4.87 14.26 -1.59
C ALA A 167 5.44 15.53 -0.96
N VAL A 168 5.13 15.79 0.32
CA VAL A 168 5.58 17.01 1.01
C VAL A 168 6.85 16.83 1.84
N GLY A 169 7.48 15.65 1.80
CA GLY A 169 8.66 15.31 2.59
C GLY A 169 8.39 15.07 4.08
N ALA A 170 7.12 14.93 4.49
CA ALA A 170 6.75 14.64 5.87
C ALA A 170 7.01 13.18 6.28
N MET A 171 7.32 12.31 5.32
CA MET A 171 7.66 10.91 5.53
C MET A 171 8.86 10.51 4.66
N GLY A 172 9.85 9.86 5.26
CA GLY A 172 11.06 9.39 4.57
C GLY A 172 11.36 7.92 4.87
N PRO A 173 12.51 7.39 4.41
CA PRO A 173 12.90 5.99 4.63
C PRO A 173 13.10 5.60 6.10
N ALA A 174 13.33 6.58 6.97
CA ALA A 174 13.51 6.37 8.41
C ALA A 174 12.20 6.53 9.21
N THR A 175 11.10 6.91 8.57
CA THR A 175 9.81 7.03 9.24
C THR A 175 9.20 5.65 9.42
N ASP A 176 8.93 5.25 10.66
CA ASP A 176 8.23 4.01 10.96
C ASP A 176 6.73 4.18 10.72
N VAL A 177 6.11 3.28 9.95
CA VAL A 177 4.69 3.38 9.58
C VAL A 177 3.93 2.21 10.20
N ILE A 178 3.09 2.54 11.17
CA ILE A 178 2.26 1.59 11.89
C ILE A 178 0.82 1.65 11.37
N ALA A 179 0.36 0.52 10.84
CA ALA A 179 -1.02 0.38 10.42
C ALA A 179 -1.93 0.26 11.64
N VAL A 180 -2.87 1.20 11.76
CA VAL A 180 -3.95 1.21 12.74
C VAL A 180 -5.29 1.35 12.00
N HIS A 181 -6.40 1.32 12.72
CA HIS A 181 -7.74 1.28 12.12
C HIS A 181 -7.97 0.08 11.20
N LEU A 182 -7.29 -1.04 11.48
CA LEU A 182 -7.39 -2.25 10.67
C LEU A 182 -8.79 -2.86 10.77
N ASP A 183 -9.42 -3.07 9.62
CA ASP A 183 -10.77 -3.61 9.50
C ASP A 183 -10.81 -4.89 8.65
N HIS A 184 -12.01 -5.43 8.50
CA HIS A 184 -12.29 -6.70 7.84
C HIS A 184 -12.16 -6.69 6.31
N ASP A 185 -11.64 -5.62 5.72
CA ASP A 185 -11.33 -5.51 4.28
C ASP A 185 -10.17 -6.44 3.86
N VAL A 186 -9.31 -6.79 4.81
CA VAL A 186 -8.16 -7.67 4.61
C VAL A 186 -8.11 -8.71 5.72
N PRO A 187 -8.05 -10.02 5.39
CA PRO A 187 -7.83 -11.05 6.40
C PRO A 187 -6.52 -10.79 7.16
N PRO A 188 -6.49 -11.07 8.48
CA PRO A 188 -5.28 -10.94 9.28
C PRO A 188 -4.19 -11.92 8.85
N GLY A 189 -3.01 -11.80 9.46
CA GLY A 189 -1.87 -12.67 9.18
C GLY A 189 -1.12 -12.27 7.90
N ALA A 190 -0.75 -13.28 7.10
CA ALA A 190 0.20 -13.13 6.00
C ALA A 190 -0.28 -12.15 4.92
N GLU A 191 -1.58 -12.16 4.57
CA GLU A 191 -2.09 -11.25 3.54
C GLU A 191 -2.02 -9.78 3.99
N LEU A 192 -2.37 -9.50 5.25
CA LEU A 192 -2.22 -8.16 5.82
C LEU A 192 -0.75 -7.74 5.85
N ALA A 193 0.14 -8.58 6.39
CA ALA A 193 1.57 -8.31 6.47
C ALA A 193 2.16 -7.96 5.08
N ARG A 194 1.81 -8.76 4.06
CA ARG A 194 2.23 -8.56 2.68
C ARG A 194 1.82 -7.23 2.08
N ARG A 195 0.56 -6.82 2.30
CA ARG A 195 0.04 -5.55 1.79
C ARG A 195 0.72 -4.36 2.47
N LEU A 196 0.95 -4.45 3.77
CA LEU A 196 1.62 -3.39 4.53
C LEU A 196 3.10 -3.29 4.14
N ALA A 197 3.81 -4.41 4.05
CA ALA A 197 5.21 -4.46 3.66
C ALA A 197 5.44 -3.87 2.26
N ALA A 198 4.50 -4.07 1.33
CA ALA A 198 4.58 -3.50 -0.02
C ALA A 198 4.61 -1.96 -0.06
N VAL A 199 4.20 -1.29 1.02
CA VAL A 199 4.20 0.17 1.14
C VAL A 199 5.09 0.67 2.28
N GLY A 200 5.93 -0.19 2.86
CA GLY A 200 6.85 0.14 3.94
C GLY A 200 6.15 0.34 5.29
N ALA A 201 5.02 -0.33 5.51
CA ALA A 201 4.27 -0.30 6.76
C ALA A 201 4.26 -1.67 7.44
N ARG A 202 3.89 -1.68 8.72
CA ARG A 202 3.71 -2.91 9.50
C ARG A 202 2.52 -2.78 10.46
N ALA A 203 1.98 -3.91 10.88
CA ALA A 203 1.00 -3.97 11.94
C ALA A 203 1.66 -4.59 13.18
N VAL A 204 1.22 -4.16 14.36
CA VAL A 204 1.63 -4.75 15.63
C VAL A 204 0.41 -5.29 16.39
N PRO A 205 0.58 -6.22 17.33
CA PRO A 205 -0.49 -6.64 18.22
C PRO A 205 -0.97 -5.51 19.14
N ASP A 206 -2.23 -5.59 19.59
CA ASP A 206 -2.73 -4.73 20.65
C ASP A 206 -1.93 -4.90 21.95
N GLY A 207 -1.74 -3.81 22.67
CA GLY A 207 -0.92 -3.71 23.88
C GLY A 207 0.57 -3.52 23.62
N THR A 208 1.02 -3.50 22.37
CA THR A 208 2.44 -3.26 22.03
C THR A 208 2.84 -1.82 22.40
N THR A 209 3.98 -1.68 23.08
CA THR A 209 4.65 -0.40 23.32
C THR A 209 5.80 -0.21 22.34
N LEU A 210 5.78 0.91 21.62
CA LEU A 210 6.78 1.29 20.64
C LEU A 210 7.56 2.51 21.14
N THR A 211 8.87 2.55 20.88
CA THR A 211 9.70 3.73 21.16
C THR A 211 9.89 4.54 19.88
N VAL A 212 9.46 5.79 19.89
CA VAL A 212 9.54 6.66 18.70
C VAL A 212 10.99 7.10 18.47
N GLY A 213 11.42 7.04 17.20
CA GLY A 213 12.77 7.41 16.79
C GLY A 213 13.80 6.29 16.98
N VAL A 214 13.38 5.12 17.47
CA VAL A 214 14.20 3.90 17.39
C VAL A 214 13.91 3.23 16.06
N TYR A 215 14.93 3.10 15.23
CA TYR A 215 14.82 2.41 13.95
C TYR A 215 14.66 0.90 14.20
N GLU A 216 13.46 0.38 13.95
CA GLU A 216 13.23 -1.04 13.75
C GLU A 216 13.28 -1.32 12.24
N ASP A 217 13.79 -2.49 11.83
CA ASP A 217 13.87 -2.87 10.40
C ASP A 217 12.48 -2.73 9.74
N VAL A 218 12.28 -1.64 9.00
CA VAL A 218 11.11 -1.45 8.14
C VAL A 218 11.28 -2.41 6.96
N PRO A 219 10.24 -3.13 6.52
CA PRO A 219 10.35 -3.99 5.34
C PRO A 219 10.83 -3.17 4.14
N ASP A 220 11.97 -3.58 3.55
CA ASP A 220 12.47 -2.94 2.33
C ASP A 220 11.43 -3.09 1.21
N VAL A 221 10.93 -1.96 0.71
CA VAL A 221 9.99 -1.97 -0.41
C VAL A 221 10.75 -2.42 -1.66
N PRO A 222 10.36 -3.54 -2.29
CA PRO A 222 11.11 -4.08 -3.42
C PRO A 222 11.08 -3.11 -4.59
N ARG A 223 12.26 -2.83 -5.13
CA ARG A 223 12.39 -1.90 -6.25
C ARG A 223 11.76 -2.46 -7.53
N ARG A 224 11.83 -3.77 -7.78
CA ARG A 224 11.26 -4.41 -8.98
C ARG A 224 10.39 -5.58 -8.59
N THR A 225 9.11 -5.47 -8.95
CA THR A 225 8.11 -6.50 -8.73
C THR A 225 7.53 -6.97 -10.06
N LEU A 226 7.47 -8.29 -10.28
CA LEU A 226 6.72 -8.91 -11.36
C LEU A 226 5.44 -9.53 -10.80
N VAL A 227 4.29 -9.15 -11.36
CA VAL A 227 2.98 -9.69 -11.01
C VAL A 227 2.44 -10.53 -12.16
N LEU A 228 2.46 -11.84 -11.98
CA LEU A 228 1.95 -12.83 -12.92
C LEU A 228 0.50 -13.21 -12.57
N GLY A 229 -0.24 -13.73 -13.54
CA GLY A 229 -1.54 -14.34 -13.28
C GLY A 229 -2.35 -14.57 -14.54
N GLY A 230 -3.41 -15.37 -14.40
CA GLY A 230 -4.35 -15.62 -15.49
C GLY A 230 -5.11 -14.36 -15.95
N ALA A 231 -5.90 -14.51 -17.00
CA ALA A 231 -6.88 -13.49 -17.37
C ALA A 231 -7.89 -13.29 -16.22
N ARG A 232 -8.22 -12.03 -15.92
CA ARG A 232 -9.17 -11.66 -14.85
C ARG A 232 -8.81 -12.21 -13.46
N SER A 233 -7.55 -12.53 -13.20
CA SER A 233 -7.13 -13.06 -11.90
C SER A 233 -7.02 -12.01 -10.81
N GLY A 234 -7.03 -10.71 -11.14
CA GLY A 234 -6.82 -9.61 -10.20
C GLY A 234 -5.40 -9.02 -10.18
N LYS A 235 -4.49 -9.50 -11.05
CA LYS A 235 -3.09 -9.04 -11.08
C LYS A 235 -2.88 -7.53 -11.26
N SER A 236 -3.71 -6.86 -12.05
CA SER A 236 -3.61 -5.39 -12.22
C SER A 236 -3.99 -4.66 -10.91
N VAL A 237 -4.98 -5.16 -10.17
CA VAL A 237 -5.37 -4.59 -8.86
C VAL A 237 -4.25 -4.79 -7.84
N GLU A 238 -3.64 -5.97 -7.81
CA GLU A 238 -2.47 -6.23 -6.95
C GLU A 238 -1.28 -5.33 -7.33
N ALA A 239 -1.04 -5.11 -8.63
CA ALA A 239 0.02 -4.21 -9.09
C ALA A 239 -0.25 -2.74 -8.71
N GLU A 240 -1.50 -2.29 -8.83
CA GLU A 240 -1.91 -0.93 -8.48
C GLU A 240 -1.73 -0.64 -6.99
N ARG A 241 -2.22 -1.54 -6.12
CA ARG A 241 -2.11 -1.43 -4.65
C ARG A 241 -0.69 -1.21 -4.16
N ARG A 242 0.29 -1.81 -4.82
CA ARG A 242 1.72 -1.65 -4.49
C ARG A 242 2.23 -0.23 -4.68
N LEU A 243 1.58 0.55 -5.52
CA LEU A 243 2.00 1.91 -5.87
C LEU A 243 1.02 3.00 -5.39
N GLU A 244 -0.15 2.65 -4.84
CA GLU A 244 -1.16 3.60 -4.35
C GLU A 244 -0.64 4.52 -3.24
N ALA A 245 0.35 4.06 -2.47
CA ALA A 245 0.99 4.86 -1.42
C ALA A 245 2.13 5.77 -1.94
N PHE A 246 2.39 5.81 -3.25
CA PHE A 246 3.41 6.67 -3.85
C PHE A 246 2.77 7.96 -4.39
N PRO A 247 3.45 9.12 -4.27
CA PRO A 247 2.89 10.42 -4.63
C PRO A 247 2.53 10.49 -6.12
N ASP A 248 3.43 10.00 -6.96
CA ASP A 248 3.29 9.99 -8.41
C ASP A 248 3.61 8.60 -8.97
N VAL A 249 2.91 8.22 -10.04
CA VAL A 249 3.15 6.97 -10.77
C VAL A 249 2.97 7.22 -12.26
N LEU A 250 3.85 6.64 -13.08
CA LEU A 250 3.64 6.51 -14.51
C LEU A 250 3.08 5.12 -14.82
N TYR A 251 1.81 5.06 -15.19
CA TYR A 251 1.16 3.86 -15.69
C TYR A 251 1.41 3.73 -17.20
N VAL A 252 1.97 2.61 -17.64
CA VAL A 252 2.23 2.31 -19.05
C VAL A 252 1.27 1.24 -19.53
N ALA A 253 0.31 1.65 -20.36
CA ALA A 253 -0.65 0.76 -21.00
C ALA A 253 -0.09 0.28 -22.34
N THR A 254 0.36 -0.97 -22.41
CA THR A 254 0.95 -1.55 -23.64
C THR A 254 -0.11 -2.11 -24.60
N GLY A 255 -1.38 -2.08 -24.21
CA GLY A 255 -2.49 -2.58 -25.05
C GLY A 255 -3.04 -1.58 -26.06
N GLY A 256 -2.69 -0.29 -25.93
CA GLY A 256 -3.17 0.81 -26.78
C GLY A 256 -4.71 0.96 -26.89
N SER A 257 -5.15 1.84 -27.78
CA SER A 257 -6.55 1.93 -28.22
C SER A 257 -6.83 0.90 -29.31
N ARG A 258 -7.62 -0.12 -29.00
CA ARG A 258 -8.19 -1.02 -30.02
C ARG A 258 -9.40 -0.32 -30.65
N ASN A 259 -9.16 0.36 -31.77
CA ASN A 259 -10.18 1.14 -32.47
C ASN A 259 -11.42 0.27 -32.79
N GLY A 260 -12.58 0.67 -32.26
CA GLY A 260 -13.88 0.00 -32.50
C GLY A 260 -14.28 -1.05 -31.47
N ASP A 261 -13.45 -1.38 -30.48
CA ASP A 261 -13.80 -2.32 -29.40
C ASP A 261 -14.36 -1.57 -28.18
N THR A 262 -15.70 -1.53 -28.08
CA THR A 262 -16.41 -0.85 -26.99
C THR A 262 -16.26 -1.57 -25.64
N GLU A 263 -16.03 -2.89 -25.64
CA GLU A 263 -15.72 -3.66 -24.43
C GLU A 263 -14.32 -3.25 -23.91
N TRP A 264 -13.34 -3.14 -24.81
CA TRP A 264 -12.00 -2.65 -24.51
C TRP A 264 -12.02 -1.22 -23.96
N ALA A 265 -12.77 -0.31 -24.61
CA ALA A 265 -12.92 1.08 -24.15
C ALA A 265 -13.53 1.17 -22.74
N SER A 266 -14.58 0.39 -22.48
CA SER A 266 -15.22 0.34 -21.15
C SER A 266 -14.27 -0.18 -20.08
N ARG A 267 -13.45 -1.19 -20.42
CA ARG A 267 -12.42 -1.74 -19.52
C ARG A 267 -11.31 -0.72 -19.22
N VAL A 268 -10.87 0.02 -20.24
CA VAL A 268 -9.87 1.09 -20.07
C VAL A 268 -10.42 2.20 -19.16
N SER A 269 -11.69 2.62 -19.33
CA SER A 269 -12.32 3.61 -18.45
C SER A 269 -12.34 3.12 -17.01
N ALA A 270 -12.87 1.92 -16.76
CA ALA A 270 -12.93 1.35 -15.41
C ALA A 270 -11.55 1.18 -14.76
N HIS A 271 -10.49 0.96 -15.55
CA HIS A 271 -9.13 0.93 -15.03
C HIS A 271 -8.58 2.32 -14.73
N ARG A 272 -8.92 3.36 -15.50
CA ARG A 272 -8.51 4.74 -15.22
C ARG A 272 -9.24 5.30 -14.00
N ASP A 273 -10.55 5.08 -13.91
CA ASP A 273 -11.40 5.61 -12.84
C ASP A 273 -11.01 5.05 -11.44
N ARG A 274 -10.38 3.87 -11.41
CA ARG A 274 -9.89 3.24 -10.18
C ARG A 274 -8.59 3.85 -9.65
N ARG A 275 -7.79 4.49 -10.50
CA ARG A 275 -6.43 4.95 -10.13
C ARG A 275 -6.49 6.30 -9.40
N PRO A 276 -5.53 6.58 -8.52
CA PRO A 276 -5.38 7.92 -7.95
C PRO A 276 -5.22 8.97 -9.06
N GLY A 277 -5.86 10.12 -8.89
CA GLY A 277 -5.82 11.22 -9.87
C GLY A 277 -4.41 11.79 -10.12
N SER A 278 -3.44 11.53 -9.24
CA SER A 278 -2.03 11.91 -9.44
C SER A 278 -1.31 11.04 -10.47
N TRP A 279 -1.87 9.89 -10.85
CA TRP A 279 -1.22 8.96 -11.77
C TRP A 279 -1.29 9.47 -13.21
N ARG A 280 -0.16 9.42 -13.90
CA ARG A 280 -0.08 9.72 -15.34
C ARG A 280 -0.14 8.42 -16.12
N THR A 281 -0.77 8.44 -17.29
CA THR A 281 -0.85 7.29 -18.18
C THR A 281 -0.11 7.56 -19.49
N ALA A 282 0.76 6.64 -19.91
CA ALA A 282 1.35 6.58 -21.24
C ALA A 282 0.86 5.33 -21.97
N GLU A 283 0.39 5.47 -23.21
CA GLU A 283 0.02 4.35 -24.07
C GLU A 283 1.16 4.09 -25.06
N THR A 284 2.00 3.10 -24.75
CA THR A 284 3.18 2.80 -25.59
C THR A 284 3.70 1.38 -25.33
N CYS A 285 4.30 0.80 -26.36
CA CYS A 285 5.10 -0.42 -26.27
C CYS A 285 6.62 -0.12 -26.24
N ASP A 286 7.02 1.14 -26.38
CA ASP A 286 8.42 1.57 -26.30
C ASP A 286 8.84 1.76 -24.83
N LEU A 287 9.11 0.64 -24.17
CA LEU A 287 9.37 0.57 -22.73
C LEU A 287 10.82 0.93 -22.34
N VAL A 288 11.77 0.71 -23.25
CA VAL A 288 13.21 0.84 -22.95
C VAL A 288 13.59 2.28 -22.55
N PRO A 289 13.17 3.33 -23.26
CA PRO A 289 13.46 4.71 -22.85
C PRO A 289 12.86 5.04 -21.47
N LEU A 290 11.62 4.61 -21.21
CA LEU A 290 10.92 4.86 -19.95
C LEU A 290 11.60 4.20 -18.74
N LEU A 291 12.27 3.07 -18.96
CA LEU A 291 13.03 2.35 -17.95
C LEU A 291 14.45 2.93 -17.75
N ALA A 292 15.03 3.50 -18.79
CA ALA A 292 16.37 4.10 -18.76
C ALA A 292 16.40 5.49 -18.11
N GLU A 293 15.32 6.26 -18.28
CA GLU A 293 15.17 7.58 -17.66
C GLU A 293 14.85 7.48 -16.16
N ASP A 294 15.36 8.43 -15.38
CA ASP A 294 14.93 8.62 -14.00
C ASP A 294 13.50 9.21 -13.96
N GLY A 295 12.73 8.89 -12.92
CA GLY A 295 11.35 9.37 -12.81
C GLY A 295 10.56 8.71 -11.69
N PRO A 296 9.24 9.00 -11.58
CA PRO A 296 8.38 8.40 -10.57
C PRO A 296 8.29 6.88 -10.75
N PRO A 297 7.78 6.11 -9.77
CA PRO A 297 7.45 4.71 -9.96
C PRO A 297 6.73 4.40 -11.29
N LEU A 298 7.06 3.26 -11.89
CA LEU A 298 6.59 2.83 -13.20
C LEU A 298 5.75 1.55 -13.06
N LEU A 299 4.51 1.58 -13.54
CA LEU A 299 3.64 0.40 -13.63
C LEU A 299 3.45 0.01 -15.09
N ILE A 300 3.92 -1.17 -15.50
CA ILE A 300 3.73 -1.68 -16.87
C ILE A 300 2.58 -2.70 -16.90
N ASP A 301 1.49 -2.39 -17.58
CA ASP A 301 0.36 -3.30 -17.78
C ASP A 301 0.00 -3.39 -19.29
N CYS A 302 0.41 -4.44 -20.01
CA CYS A 302 1.17 -5.61 -19.55
C CYS A 302 2.23 -6.11 -20.55
N LEU A 303 3.21 -6.84 -20.03
CA LEU A 303 4.27 -7.48 -20.81
C LEU A 303 3.72 -8.47 -21.86
N SER A 304 2.56 -9.07 -21.62
CA SER A 304 1.93 -9.96 -22.60
C SER A 304 1.44 -9.25 -23.87
N LEU A 305 1.02 -7.98 -23.77
CA LEU A 305 0.62 -7.17 -24.93
C LEU A 305 1.83 -6.50 -25.57
N TRP A 306 2.83 -6.12 -24.78
CA TRP A 306 4.14 -5.72 -25.31
C TRP A 306 4.75 -6.84 -26.16
N LEU A 307 4.66 -8.10 -25.72
CA LEU A 307 5.17 -9.23 -26.49
C LEU A 307 4.42 -9.38 -27.81
N THR A 308 3.09 -9.20 -27.82
CA THR A 308 2.30 -9.24 -29.05
C THR A 308 2.80 -8.19 -30.05
N ASP A 309 2.97 -6.94 -29.61
CA ASP A 309 3.52 -5.86 -30.45
C ASP A 309 4.95 -6.17 -30.95
N ALA A 310 5.81 -6.68 -30.07
CA ALA A 310 7.16 -7.08 -30.44
C ALA A 310 7.16 -8.21 -31.48
N MET A 311 6.26 -9.18 -31.35
CA MET A 311 6.06 -10.27 -32.31
C MET A 311 5.51 -9.78 -33.65
N ASP A 312 4.52 -8.86 -33.64
CA ASP A 312 3.98 -8.22 -34.84
C ASP A 312 5.10 -7.53 -35.64
N SER A 313 5.94 -6.74 -34.96
CA SER A 313 6.97 -5.92 -35.59
C SER A 313 8.10 -6.70 -36.29
N VAL A 314 8.27 -7.98 -35.94
CA VAL A 314 9.34 -8.84 -36.48
C VAL A 314 8.79 -9.99 -37.33
N GLY A 315 7.50 -9.96 -37.67
CA GLY A 315 6.89 -11.00 -38.51
C GLY A 315 6.74 -12.35 -37.82
N ALA A 316 6.71 -12.39 -36.48
CA ALA A 316 6.77 -13.65 -35.73
C ALA A 316 5.53 -14.55 -35.87
N TRP A 317 4.47 -14.07 -36.52
CA TRP A 317 3.25 -14.85 -36.75
C TRP A 317 3.31 -15.70 -38.02
N ASP A 318 4.20 -15.36 -38.96
CA ASP A 318 4.50 -16.15 -40.15
C ASP A 318 5.68 -17.08 -39.90
N ASP A 319 5.58 -18.34 -40.31
CA ASP A 319 6.61 -19.35 -40.04
C ASP A 319 7.89 -19.10 -40.86
N THR A 320 7.78 -18.50 -42.04
CA THR A 320 8.91 -18.19 -42.91
C THR A 320 9.70 -17.01 -42.36
N GLU A 321 9.02 -15.92 -42.04
CA GLU A 321 9.66 -14.72 -41.48
C GLU A 321 10.28 -14.99 -40.10
N TRP A 322 9.58 -15.78 -39.27
CA TRP A 322 10.09 -16.23 -37.98
C TRP A 322 11.43 -16.97 -38.10
N GLY A 323 11.51 -17.94 -39.03
CA GLY A 323 12.69 -18.77 -39.23
C GLY A 323 13.88 -18.04 -39.86
N ASP A 324 13.63 -17.06 -40.73
CA ASP A 324 14.67 -16.27 -41.39
C ASP A 324 15.31 -15.25 -40.43
N ARG A 325 14.51 -14.35 -39.84
CA ARG A 325 15.02 -13.25 -38.99
C ARG A 325 14.22 -12.99 -37.72
N GLY A 326 12.92 -13.31 -37.69
CA GLY A 326 12.01 -12.93 -36.61
C GLY A 326 12.45 -13.44 -35.24
N GLU A 327 12.94 -14.68 -35.15
CA GLU A 327 13.43 -15.24 -33.88
C GLU A 327 14.61 -14.44 -33.30
N LYS A 328 15.60 -14.12 -34.13
CA LYS A 328 16.78 -13.38 -33.70
C LYS A 328 16.41 -11.96 -33.26
N GLN A 329 15.55 -11.29 -34.02
CA GLN A 329 15.09 -9.92 -33.73
C GLN A 329 14.24 -9.86 -32.46
N LEU A 330 13.32 -10.82 -32.24
CA LEU A 330 12.55 -10.87 -31.00
C LEU A 330 13.45 -11.07 -29.79
N ARG A 331 14.42 -11.99 -29.87
CA ARG A 331 15.39 -12.24 -28.80
C ARG A 331 16.25 -11.02 -28.50
N GLU A 332 16.57 -10.19 -29.49
CA GLU A 332 17.26 -8.91 -29.28
C GLU A 332 16.39 -7.93 -28.49
N ARG A 333 15.14 -7.72 -28.90
CA ARG A 333 14.18 -6.86 -28.17
C ARG A 333 13.95 -7.31 -26.73
N VAL A 334 13.81 -8.63 -26.48
CA VAL A 334 13.67 -9.16 -25.11
C VAL A 334 14.94 -8.91 -24.29
N ARG A 335 16.13 -9.05 -24.88
CA ARG A 335 17.39 -8.76 -24.20
C ARG A 335 17.53 -7.28 -23.85
N GLU A 336 17.16 -6.38 -24.76
CA GLU A 336 17.15 -4.93 -24.54
C GLU A 336 16.19 -4.55 -23.40
N LEU A 337 14.96 -5.06 -23.43
CA LEU A 337 13.98 -4.82 -22.35
C LEU A 337 14.49 -5.34 -21.00
N THR A 338 15.03 -6.57 -20.97
CA THR A 338 15.57 -7.17 -19.75
C THR A 338 16.74 -6.36 -19.20
N ALA A 339 17.64 -5.89 -20.06
CA ALA A 339 18.75 -5.02 -19.67
C ALA A 339 18.24 -3.67 -19.11
N ALA A 340 17.19 -3.10 -19.70
CA ALA A 340 16.58 -1.87 -19.20
C ALA A 340 15.93 -2.07 -17.82
N VAL A 341 15.21 -3.18 -17.60
CA VAL A 341 14.66 -3.56 -16.29
C VAL A 341 15.78 -3.77 -15.25
N ARG A 342 16.90 -4.37 -15.66
CA ARG A 342 18.07 -4.53 -14.77
C ARG A 342 18.65 -3.18 -14.33
N ALA A 343 18.74 -2.23 -15.26
CA ALA A 343 19.43 -0.95 -15.05
C ALA A 343 18.55 0.14 -14.41
N THR A 344 17.21 -0.02 -14.45
CA THR A 344 16.29 1.08 -14.13
C THR A 344 16.50 1.68 -12.73
N ARG A 345 16.49 3.02 -12.69
CA ARG A 345 16.23 3.95 -11.57
C ARG A 345 15.06 3.61 -10.66
N ARG A 346 13.96 3.30 -11.32
CA ARG A 346 12.63 3.55 -10.80
C ARG A 346 12.17 2.36 -9.97
N THR A 347 11.24 2.60 -9.05
CA THR A 347 10.41 1.51 -8.54
C THR A 347 9.55 1.01 -9.70
N LEU A 348 9.65 -0.28 -10.03
CA LEU A 348 8.98 -0.91 -11.16
C LEU A 348 8.02 -1.98 -10.66
N VAL A 349 6.78 -1.92 -11.15
CA VAL A 349 5.82 -3.02 -11.08
C VAL A 349 5.44 -3.41 -12.50
N ALA A 350 5.80 -4.62 -12.92
CA ALA A 350 5.45 -5.16 -14.23
C ALA A 350 4.36 -6.23 -14.10
N VAL A 351 3.33 -6.14 -14.95
CA VAL A 351 2.24 -7.12 -15.01
C VAL A 351 2.43 -8.01 -16.23
N SER A 352 2.27 -9.32 -16.06
CA SER A 352 2.23 -10.25 -17.19
C SER A 352 1.20 -11.35 -17.00
N ASN A 353 0.78 -11.96 -18.10
CA ASN A 353 -0.09 -13.12 -18.06
C ASN A 353 0.72 -14.40 -17.83
N GLU A 354 0.15 -15.33 -17.05
CA GLU A 354 0.54 -16.74 -17.05
C GLU A 354 -0.40 -17.51 -17.98
N VAL A 355 0.15 -18.10 -19.04
CA VAL A 355 -0.60 -18.81 -20.10
C VAL A 355 -0.08 -20.24 -20.36
N GLY A 356 1.00 -20.63 -19.68
CA GLY A 356 1.68 -21.92 -19.86
C GLY A 356 1.03 -23.08 -19.11
N SER A 357 0.14 -22.81 -18.14
CA SER A 357 -0.52 -23.83 -17.32
C SER A 357 -1.74 -24.51 -17.97
N GLY A 358 -1.94 -24.30 -19.28
CA GLY A 358 -3.05 -24.84 -20.06
C GLY A 358 -2.65 -25.93 -21.05
N ILE A 359 -3.59 -26.30 -21.93
CA ILE A 359 -3.34 -27.26 -23.03
C ILE A 359 -2.42 -26.63 -24.07
N VAL A 360 -1.65 -27.46 -24.78
CA VAL A 360 -0.84 -27.03 -25.93
C VAL A 360 -1.74 -26.42 -27.02
N PRO A 361 -1.48 -25.17 -27.45
CA PRO A 361 -2.27 -24.55 -28.53
C PRO A 361 -2.22 -25.36 -29.84
N ALA A 362 -3.37 -25.42 -30.53
CA ALA A 362 -3.49 -26.15 -31.80
C ALA A 362 -2.67 -25.51 -32.93
N THR A 363 -2.56 -24.18 -32.93
CA THR A 363 -1.84 -23.42 -33.96
C THR A 363 -0.35 -23.26 -33.63
N ALA A 364 0.51 -23.21 -34.66
CA ALA A 364 1.94 -22.95 -34.50
C ALA A 364 2.20 -21.59 -33.85
N SER A 365 1.49 -20.55 -34.30
CA SER A 365 1.54 -19.20 -33.74
C SER A 365 1.14 -19.15 -32.26
N GLY A 366 0.11 -19.91 -31.85
CA GLY A 366 -0.31 -20.00 -30.46
C GLY A 366 0.75 -20.67 -29.58
N ARG A 367 1.38 -21.76 -30.06
CA ARG A 367 2.50 -22.40 -29.34
C ARG A 367 3.68 -21.45 -29.21
N ARG A 368 4.03 -20.75 -30.29
CA ARG A 368 5.12 -19.76 -30.31
C ARG A 368 4.87 -18.66 -29.29
N TYR A 369 3.70 -18.02 -29.30
CA TYR A 369 3.36 -16.97 -28.33
C TYR A 369 3.46 -17.46 -26.88
N ARG A 370 2.89 -18.63 -26.58
CA ARG A 370 2.97 -19.23 -25.24
C ARG A 370 4.42 -19.44 -24.81
N ASP A 371 5.24 -20.01 -25.67
CA ASP A 371 6.64 -20.32 -25.36
C ASP A 371 7.48 -19.04 -25.20
N GLU A 372 7.31 -18.05 -26.08
CA GLU A 372 8.00 -16.76 -25.97
C GLU A 372 7.55 -15.95 -24.75
N LEU A 373 6.27 -16.00 -24.37
CA LEU A 373 5.79 -15.34 -23.15
C LEU A 373 6.39 -15.99 -21.90
N GLY A 374 6.52 -17.32 -21.89
CA GLY A 374 7.22 -18.03 -20.82
C GLY A 374 8.70 -17.61 -20.69
N ARG A 375 9.40 -17.45 -21.82
CA ARG A 375 10.80 -16.97 -21.84
C ARG A 375 10.91 -15.52 -21.39
N LEU A 376 10.03 -14.64 -21.86
CA LEU A 376 9.97 -13.24 -21.42
C LEU A 376 9.71 -13.14 -19.92
N ASN A 377 8.68 -13.83 -19.41
CA ASN A 377 8.34 -13.84 -17.99
C ASN A 377 9.52 -14.32 -17.15
N SER A 378 10.21 -15.38 -17.59
CA SER A 378 11.39 -15.90 -16.90
C SER A 378 12.57 -14.91 -16.89
N ALA A 379 12.82 -14.24 -18.01
CA ALA A 379 13.88 -13.24 -18.12
C ALA A 379 13.62 -12.04 -17.20
N ILE A 380 12.39 -11.50 -17.21
CA ILE A 380 12.01 -10.36 -16.36
C ILE A 380 11.99 -10.77 -14.89
N ALA A 381 11.47 -11.96 -14.56
CA ALA A 381 11.52 -12.49 -13.20
C ALA A 381 12.97 -12.61 -12.70
N GLY A 382 13.94 -12.91 -13.57
CA GLY A 382 15.36 -12.93 -13.24
C GLY A 382 15.90 -11.60 -12.71
N GLU A 383 15.28 -10.48 -13.08
CA GLU A 383 15.68 -9.13 -12.71
C GLU A 383 14.82 -8.51 -11.60
N CYS A 384 13.84 -9.24 -11.05
CA CYS A 384 12.95 -8.77 -9.99
C CYS A 384 13.32 -9.34 -8.62
N GLU A 385 13.30 -8.48 -7.59
CA GLU A 385 13.41 -8.92 -6.19
C GLU A 385 12.13 -9.66 -5.76
N HIS A 386 10.97 -9.19 -6.23
CA HIS A 386 9.68 -9.79 -5.91
C HIS A 386 8.99 -10.36 -7.15
N VAL A 387 8.46 -11.57 -7.03
CA VAL A 387 7.67 -12.23 -8.08
C VAL A 387 6.42 -12.80 -7.44
N LEU A 388 5.26 -12.43 -7.95
CA LEU A 388 3.96 -12.86 -7.45
C LEU A 388 3.19 -13.60 -8.53
N LEU A 389 2.38 -14.58 -8.10
CA LEU A 389 1.35 -15.20 -8.91
C LEU A 389 -0.01 -14.86 -8.31
N VAL A 390 -0.88 -14.23 -9.08
CA VAL A 390 -2.23 -13.86 -8.64
C VAL A 390 -3.26 -14.81 -9.21
N VAL A 391 -4.03 -15.45 -8.33
CA VAL A 391 -5.09 -16.41 -8.64
C VAL A 391 -6.34 -16.06 -7.82
N ALA A 392 -7.49 -15.86 -8.48
CA ALA A 392 -8.74 -15.49 -7.81
C ALA A 392 -8.63 -14.29 -6.84
N GLY A 393 -7.82 -13.28 -7.22
CA GLY A 393 -7.54 -12.10 -6.41
C GLY A 393 -6.54 -12.32 -5.26
N GLN A 394 -6.07 -13.55 -5.06
CA GLN A 394 -5.09 -13.90 -4.03
C GLN A 394 -3.68 -13.85 -4.63
N ALA A 395 -2.78 -13.10 -4.00
CA ALA A 395 -1.38 -13.04 -4.43
C ALA A 395 -0.55 -14.08 -3.67
N LEU A 396 0.10 -14.96 -4.42
CA LEU A 396 1.07 -15.91 -3.91
C LEU A 396 2.48 -15.39 -4.18
N THR A 397 3.29 -15.26 -3.14
CA THR A 397 4.70 -14.88 -3.27
C THR A 397 5.51 -16.05 -3.80
N LEU A 398 6.03 -15.93 -5.03
CA LEU A 398 6.98 -16.89 -5.62
C LEU A 398 8.43 -16.54 -5.25
N ARG A 399 8.72 -15.25 -5.08
CA ARG A 399 10.01 -14.71 -4.61
C ARG A 399 9.77 -13.39 -3.87
N GLY A 400 10.54 -13.16 -2.81
CA GLY A 400 10.49 -11.95 -2.00
C GLY A 400 10.01 -12.24 -0.58
N GLN A 401 10.06 -11.24 0.30
CA GLN A 401 9.48 -11.36 1.63
C GLN A 401 7.94 -11.32 1.53
N ALA A 402 7.30 -12.13 2.39
CA ALA A 402 5.86 -12.26 2.50
C ALA A 402 5.28 -11.21 3.43
#